data_AF-J7QLG2-F1
#
_entry.id   AF-J7QLG2-F1
#
_cell.length_a   1.000
_cell.length_b   1.000
_cell.length_c   1.000
_cell.angle_alpha   90.00
_cell.angle_beta   90.00
_cell.angle_gamma   90.00
#
_symmetry.space_group_name_H-M   'P 1'
#
loop_
_entity.id
_entity.type
_entity.pdbx_description
1 polymer ?
#
loop_
_entity_poly.entity_id
_entity_poly.type
_entity_poly.pdbx_seq_one_letter_code
_entity_poly.pdbx_strand_id
1 'polypeptide(L)'
;MSDIAYVNGAYIPIDAARVSILDRGFLFADGVYEVAAVIGGRLIDNQSHLSRLERSLAELRIGSPFRCRASRKLRPNLSQETV
;
A
#
# COMPACT_ATOMS: atom_id res chain seq x y z
N MET A 1 -4.33 16.99 13.06
CA MET A 1 -3.45 15.82 12.89
C MET A 1 -3.07 15.72 11.42
N SER A 2 -1.82 15.46 11.07
CA SER A 2 -1.42 15.20 9.68
C SER A 2 -1.69 13.73 9.33
N ASP A 3 -2.23 13.46 8.14
CA ASP A 3 -2.39 12.09 7.64
C ASP A 3 -1.02 11.38 7.58
N ILE A 4 -1.02 10.05 7.67
CA ILE A 4 0.19 9.22 7.65
C ILE A 4 0.21 8.39 6.36
N ALA A 5 1.37 8.37 5.69
CA ALA A 5 1.65 7.50 4.55
C ALA A 5 2.66 6.41 4.92
N TYR A 6 2.58 5.26 4.25
CA TYR A 6 3.62 4.23 4.29
C TYR A 6 4.39 4.23 2.97
N VAL A 7 5.63 4.66 2.97
CA VAL A 7 6.47 4.79 1.76
C VAL A 7 7.85 4.20 2.05
N ASN A 8 8.34 3.34 1.15
CA ASN A 8 9.67 2.73 1.21
C ASN A 8 10.04 2.09 2.57
N GLY A 9 9.07 1.45 3.25
CA GLY A 9 9.31 0.74 4.51
C GLY A 9 9.05 1.56 5.78
N ALA A 10 8.66 2.82 5.67
CA ALA A 10 8.47 3.71 6.82
C ALA A 10 7.07 4.36 6.83
N TYR A 11 6.51 4.51 8.04
CA TYR A 11 5.35 5.37 8.29
C TYR A 11 5.83 6.80 8.50
N ILE A 12 5.36 7.73 7.67
CA ILE A 12 5.78 9.13 7.66
C ILE A 12 4.56 10.05 7.53
N PRO A 13 4.63 11.30 8.03
CA PRO A 13 3.62 12.31 7.72
C PRO A 13 3.43 12.49 6.21
N ILE A 14 2.18 12.70 5.77
CA ILE A 14 1.84 12.79 4.33
C ILE A 14 2.58 13.94 3.62
N ASP A 15 2.81 15.04 4.32
CA ASP A 15 3.54 16.22 3.84
C ASP A 15 5.04 15.95 3.65
N ALA A 16 5.57 14.89 4.25
CA ALA A 16 6.94 14.41 4.11
C ALA A 16 7.06 13.23 3.12
N ALA A 17 5.96 12.68 2.62
CA ALA A 17 5.97 11.59 1.65
C ALA A 17 6.55 12.03 0.30
N ARG A 18 7.57 11.33 -0.19
CA ARG A 18 8.27 11.66 -1.44
C ARG A 18 8.49 10.41 -2.27
N VAL A 19 8.31 10.56 -3.59
CA VAL A 19 8.73 9.60 -4.61
C VAL A 19 9.57 10.37 -5.64
N SER A 20 10.57 9.72 -6.22
CA SER A 20 11.41 10.34 -7.25
C SER A 20 10.59 10.63 -8.50
N ILE A 21 10.82 11.76 -9.17
CA ILE A 21 10.24 12.03 -10.49
C ILE A 21 10.77 11.07 -11.56
N LEU A 22 11.91 10.43 -11.30
CA LEU A 22 12.50 9.41 -12.17
C LEU A 22 11.97 8.00 -11.87
N ASP A 23 11.02 7.86 -10.95
CA ASP A 23 10.40 6.56 -10.67
C ASP A 23 9.66 6.04 -11.91
N ARG A 24 9.78 4.72 -12.14
CA ARG A 24 9.28 4.06 -13.34
C ARG A 24 7.75 4.12 -13.45
N GLY A 25 7.06 4.15 -12.32
CA GLY A 25 5.61 4.33 -12.24
C GLY A 25 5.18 5.71 -12.75
N PHE A 26 5.97 6.75 -12.49
CA PHE A 26 5.71 8.09 -13.03
C PHE A 26 6.12 8.23 -14.50
N LEU A 27 7.29 7.74 -14.88
CA LEU A 27 7.83 7.91 -16.23
C LEU A 27 7.11 7.06 -17.29
N PHE A 28 6.66 5.85 -16.93
CA PHE A 28 6.16 4.87 -17.90
C PHE A 28 4.78 4.29 -17.52
N ALA A 29 4.11 4.87 -16.52
CA ALA A 29 2.88 4.32 -15.95
C ALA A 29 3.02 2.85 -15.48
N ASP A 30 4.25 2.45 -15.11
CA ASP A 30 4.56 1.07 -14.79
C ASP A 30 4.49 0.82 -13.28
N GLY A 31 3.26 0.63 -12.80
CA GLY A 31 2.95 0.38 -11.39
C GLY A 31 1.60 -0.30 -11.22
N VAL A 32 1.36 -0.85 -10.03
CA VAL A 32 0.09 -1.48 -9.63
C VAL A 32 -0.43 -0.79 -8.38
N TYR A 33 -1.73 -0.53 -8.32
CA TYR A 33 -2.39 0.00 -7.14
C TYR A 33 -3.56 -0.90 -6.72
N GLU A 34 -3.94 -0.79 -5.45
CA GLU A 34 -5.10 -1.45 -4.87
C GLU A 34 -5.82 -0.47 -3.93
N VAL A 35 -7.13 -0.68 -3.75
CA VAL A 35 -7.95 0.09 -2.82
C VAL A 35 -8.75 -0.90 -1.99
N ALA A 36 -8.67 -0.79 -0.66
CA ALA A 36 -9.43 -1.61 0.27
C ALA A 36 -10.18 -0.73 1.27
N ALA A 37 -11.43 -1.08 1.57
CA ALA A 37 -12.22 -0.37 2.57
C ALA A 37 -11.81 -0.75 3.99
N VAL A 38 -11.87 0.21 4.91
CA VAL A 38 -11.73 -0.04 6.35
C VAL A 38 -13.05 0.30 7.03
N ILE A 39 -13.63 -0.68 7.72
CA ILE A 39 -14.86 -0.50 8.50
C ILE A 39 -14.62 -1.04 9.90
N GLY A 40 -14.87 -0.23 10.93
CA GLY A 40 -14.63 -0.61 12.32
C GLY A 40 -13.17 -0.99 12.62
N GLY A 41 -12.22 -0.33 11.96
CA GLY A 41 -10.78 -0.62 12.09
C GLY A 41 -10.33 -1.93 11.45
N ARG A 42 -11.16 -2.56 10.61
CA ARG A 42 -10.83 -3.80 9.90
C ARG A 42 -10.87 -3.59 8.39
N LEU A 43 -9.85 -4.11 7.71
CA LEU A 43 -9.84 -4.16 6.24
C LEU A 43 -10.89 -5.16 5.76
N ILE A 44 -11.75 -4.70 4.86
CA ILE A 44 -12.75 -5.53 4.19
C ILE A 44 -12.09 -6.27 3.02
N ASP A 45 -12.39 -7.57 2.90
CA ASP A 45 -11.93 -8.45 1.81
C ASP A 45 -10.42 -8.39 1.50
N ASN A 46 -9.60 -8.17 2.54
CA ASN A 46 -8.16 -7.96 2.42
C ASN A 46 -7.44 -9.11 1.68
N GLN A 47 -7.95 -10.34 1.79
CA GLN A 47 -7.36 -11.48 1.08
C GLN A 47 -7.49 -11.33 -0.43
N SER A 48 -8.69 -11.01 -0.93
CA SER A 48 -8.93 -10.88 -2.37
C SER A 48 -8.14 -9.71 -2.97
N HIS A 49 -8.06 -8.57 -2.26
CA HIS A 49 -7.23 -7.44 -2.67
C HIS A 49 -5.75 -7.81 -2.79
N LEU A 50 -5.20 -8.52 -1.80
CA LEU A 50 -3.79 -8.93 -1.83
C LEU A 50 -3.52 -10.00 -2.89
N SER A 51 -4.44 -10.95 -3.09
CA SER A 51 -4.31 -11.92 -4.18
C SER A 51 -4.35 -11.26 -5.56
N ARG A 52 -5.17 -10.21 -5.74
CA ARG A 52 -5.19 -9.43 -6.98
C ARG A 52 -3.90 -8.63 -7.18
N LEU A 53 -3.38 -8.00 -6.12
CA LEU A 53 -2.08 -7.32 -6.15
C LEU A 53 -0.95 -8.27 -6.56
N GLU A 54 -0.85 -9.44 -5.90
CA GLU A 54 0.17 -10.44 -6.20
C GLU A 54 0.10 -10.92 -7.66
N ARG A 55 -1.11 -11.17 -8.17
CA ARG A 55 -1.30 -11.54 -9.59
C ARG A 55 -0.83 -10.43 -10.54
N SER A 56 -1.28 -9.20 -10.31
CA SER A 56 -0.93 -8.05 -11.16
C SER A 56 0.57 -7.74 -11.14
N LEU A 57 1.23 -7.85 -9.98
CA LEU A 57 2.68 -7.73 -9.88
C LEU A 57 3.38 -8.83 -10.69
N ALA A 58 2.93 -10.08 -10.59
CA ALA A 58 3.50 -11.19 -11.34
C ALA A 58 3.39 -11.00 -12.87
N GLU A 59 2.21 -10.57 -13.37
CA GLU A 59 1.96 -10.27 -14.79
C GLU A 59 2.93 -9.20 -15.34
N LEU A 60 3.19 -8.15 -14.56
CA LEU A 60 4.09 -7.06 -14.93
C LEU A 60 5.57 -7.31 -14.57
N ARG A 61 5.90 -8.49 -14.00
CA ARG A 61 7.24 -8.82 -13.48
C ARG A 61 7.74 -7.80 -12.42
N ILE A 62 6.75 -7.25 -11.72
CA ILE A 62 6.69 -6.59 -10.41
C ILE A 62 7.39 -7.32 -9.26
N GLY A 63 8.63 -7.02 -8.87
CA GLY A 63 9.17 -7.55 -7.62
C GLY A 63 8.30 -7.13 -6.42
N SER A 64 7.65 -8.08 -5.72
CA SER A 64 6.86 -7.73 -4.54
C SER A 64 7.76 -7.21 -3.42
N PRO A 65 7.49 -6.01 -2.86
CA PRO A 65 8.24 -5.49 -1.72
C PRO A 65 7.98 -6.28 -0.43
N PHE A 66 6.96 -7.16 -0.42
CA PHE A 66 6.63 -8.02 0.71
C PHE A 66 7.11 -9.45 0.44
N ARG A 67 8.15 -9.89 1.17
CA ARG A 67 8.64 -11.29 1.07
C ARG A 67 7.62 -12.25 1.69
N CYS A 68 7.17 -13.23 0.90
CA CYS A 68 6.56 -14.50 1.29
C CYS A 68 5.53 -14.47 2.46
N ARG A 69 4.24 -14.36 2.09
CA ARG A 69 3.02 -14.93 2.74
C ARG A 69 2.72 -14.65 4.24
N ALA A 70 3.59 -14.04 5.04
CA ALA A 70 3.40 -13.93 6.50
C ALA A 70 3.63 -12.55 7.15
N SER A 71 4.21 -11.56 6.47
CA SER A 71 4.34 -10.19 7.03
C SER A 71 3.13 -9.30 6.69
N ARG A 72 1.92 -9.84 6.81
CA ARG A 72 0.65 -9.11 6.61
C ARG A 72 0.27 -8.30 7.86
N LYS A 73 1.20 -7.51 8.38
CA LYS A 73 0.95 -6.55 9.46
C LYS A 73 1.41 -5.16 9.04
N LEU A 74 0.82 -4.64 7.96
CA LEU A 74 0.56 -3.20 7.91
C LEU A 74 -0.36 -2.91 9.10
N ARG A 75 0.02 -2.00 9.99
CA ARG A 75 -0.81 -1.60 11.13
C ARG A 75 -2.19 -1.17 10.58
N PRO A 76 -3.30 -1.81 10.98
CA PRO A 76 -4.64 -1.44 10.50
C PRO A 76 -5.16 -0.12 11.11
N ASN A 77 -4.43 0.49 12.04
CA ASN A 77 -4.89 1.67 12.78
C ASN A 77 -4.50 2.98 12.06
N LEU A 78 -4.97 3.18 10.83
CA LEU A 78 -4.87 4.47 10.13
C LEU A 78 -6.14 5.32 10.23
N SER A 79 -7.15 4.90 11.00
CA SER A 79 -8.29 5.75 11.35
C SER A 79 -9.04 5.19 12.57
N GLN A 80 -8.54 5.54 13.74
CA GLN A 80 -9.33 5.52 14.99
C GLN A 80 -9.31 6.95 15.51
N GLU A 81 -10.09 7.83 14.89
CA GLU A 81 -10.61 9.03 15.55
C GLU A 81 -11.82 9.49 14.74
N THR A 82 -12.95 8.86 15.07
CA THR A 82 -14.30 9.37 14.86
C THR A 82 -14.42 10.77 15.45
N VAL A 83 -14.65 11.77 14.61
CA VAL A 83 -15.67 12.82 14.81
C VAL A 83 -16.28 13.13 13.45
#